data_AF-A0A963LP48-F1
#
_entry.id   AF-A0A963LP48-F1
#
_cell.length_a   1.000
_cell.length_b   1.000
_cell.length_c   1.000
_cell.angle_alpha   90.00
_cell.angle_beta   90.00
_cell.angle_gamma   90.00
#
_symmetry.space_group_name_H-M   'P 1'
#
loop_
_entity.id
_entity.type
_entity.pdbx_description
1 polymer ?
#
loop_
_entity_poly.entity_id
_entity_poly.type
_entity_poly.pdbx_seq_one_letter_code
_entity_poly.pdbx_strand_id
1 'polypeptide(L)' 'MTDLSRFPNLHLVDHPLVQHKLTLMRRKETSTNGFRRLLGELSTLMAYEVTRDMPTQPIEIETPLETMSGTTIDGK' A
#
# COMPACT_ATOMS: atom_id res chain seq x y z
N MET A 1 -16.27 -16.77 -5.86
CA MET A 1 -15.91 -16.00 -4.66
C MET A 1 -14.94 -16.87 -3.87
N THR A 2 -13.69 -16.46 -3.72
CA THR A 2 -12.65 -17.28 -3.05
C THR A 2 -13.03 -17.43 -1.59
N ASP A 3 -13.20 -18.66 -1.12
CA ASP A 3 -13.47 -18.93 0.29
C ASP A 3 -12.20 -18.68 1.13
N LEU A 4 -12.14 -17.53 1.78
CA LEU A 4 -11.01 -17.12 2.63
C LEU A 4 -11.19 -17.57 4.09
N SER A 5 -12.31 -18.22 4.44
CA SER A 5 -12.61 -18.65 5.82
C SER A 5 -11.57 -19.63 6.39
N ARG A 6 -10.86 -20.35 5.50
CA ARG A 6 -9.76 -21.25 5.85
C ARG A 6 -8.49 -20.53 6.33
N PHE A 7 -8.34 -19.23 6.07
CA PHE A 7 -7.12 -18.48 6.35
C PHE A 7 -7.41 -17.25 7.22
N PRO A 8 -7.37 -17.38 8.56
CA PRO A 8 -7.83 -16.34 9.48
C PRO A 8 -7.02 -15.03 9.42
N ASN A 9 -5.75 -15.10 8.98
CA ASN A 9 -4.85 -13.94 8.90
C ASN A 9 -4.52 -13.54 7.46
N LEU A 10 -5.28 -14.00 6.47
CA LEU A 10 -5.05 -13.66 5.06
C LEU A 10 -5.84 -12.42 4.68
N HIS A 11 -5.13 -11.35 4.31
CA HIS A 11 -5.73 -10.17 3.72
C HIS A 11 -5.57 -10.22 2.19
N LEU A 12 -6.69 -10.24 1.47
CA LEU A 12 -6.71 -10.18 0.01
C LEU A 12 -6.79 -8.73 -0.46
N VAL A 13 -5.72 -8.23 -1.07
CA VAL A 13 -5.70 -6.90 -1.68
C VAL A 13 -6.35 -6.95 -3.07
N ASP A 14 -7.63 -6.55 -3.17
CA ASP A 14 -8.44 -6.65 -4.39
C ASP A 14 -8.52 -5.35 -5.21
N HIS A 15 -7.67 -4.37 -4.91
CA HIS A 15 -7.66 -3.07 -5.58
C HIS A 15 -7.40 -3.18 -7.11
N PRO A 16 -8.16 -2.47 -7.98
CA PRO A 16 -8.03 -2.59 -9.44
C PRO A 16 -6.62 -2.37 -9.99
N LEU A 17 -5.86 -1.41 -9.42
CA LEU A 17 -4.47 -1.17 -9.83
C LEU A 17 -3.52 -2.32 -9.49
N VAL A 18 -3.74 -2.99 -8.35
CA VAL A 18 -2.96 -4.16 -7.93
C VAL A 18 -3.21 -5.31 -8.92
N GLN A 19 -4.47 -5.58 -9.24
CA GLN A 19 -4.86 -6.62 -10.21
C GLN A 19 -4.32 -6.33 -11.62
N HIS A 20 -4.39 -5.08 -12.06
CA HIS A 20 -3.83 -4.66 -13.35
C HIS A 20 -2.32 -4.89 -13.43
N LYS A 21 -1.55 -4.39 -12.45
CA LYS A 21 -0.10 -4.55 -12.42
C LYS A 21 0.31 -6.02 -12.29
N LEU A 22 -0.40 -6.78 -11.46
CA LEU A 22 -0.17 -8.22 -11.31
C LEU A 22 -0.40 -8.97 -12.63
N THR A 23 -1.41 -8.58 -13.40
CA THR A 23 -1.66 -9.14 -14.75
C THR A 23 -0.50 -8.83 -15.70
N LEU A 24 0.04 -7.61 -15.69
CA LEU A 24 1.22 -7.24 -16.49
C LEU A 24 2.47 -8.03 -16.05
N MET A 25 2.67 -8.23 -14.74
CA MET A 25 3.79 -9.01 -14.21
C MET A 25 3.71 -10.48 -14.58
N ARG A 26 2.50 -11.06 -14.62
CA ARG A 26 2.27 -12.47 -14.97
C ARG A 26 2.40 -12.77 -16.46
N ARG A 27 2.38 -11.76 -17.34
CA ARG A 27 2.62 -11.96 -18.78
C ARG A 27 4.02 -12.51 -19.02
N LYS A 28 4.11 -13.61 -19.76
CA LYS A 28 5.37 -14.30 -20.08
C LYS A 28 6.31 -13.42 -20.90
N GLU A 29 5.75 -12.53 -21.71
CA GLU A 29 6.47 -11.62 -22.61
C GLU A 29 7.07 -10.41 -21.87
N THR A 30 6.75 -10.23 -20.59
CA THR A 30 7.27 -9.12 -19.79
C THR A 30 8.78 -9.28 -19.58
N SER A 31 9.53 -8.27 -20.01
CA SER A 31 10.99 -8.24 -19.84
C SER A 31 11.37 -8.22 -18.36
N THR A 32 12.58 -8.69 -18.03
CA THR A 32 13.11 -8.67 -16.65
C THR A 32 13.08 -7.25 -16.05
N ASN A 33 13.36 -6.23 -16.85
CA ASN A 33 13.31 -4.83 -16.43
C ASN A 33 11.86 -4.37 -16.16
N GLY A 34 10.92 -4.73 -17.04
CA GLY A 34 9.50 -4.43 -16.84
C GLY A 34 8.94 -5.09 -15.59
N PHE A 35 9.30 -6.36 -15.35
CA PHE A 35 8.91 -7.09 -14.16
C PHE A 35 9.40 -6.41 -12.87
N ARG A 36 10.68 -6.03 -12.82
CA ARG A 36 11.26 -5.33 -11.64
C ARG A 36 10.59 -3.98 -11.39
N ARG A 37 10.27 -3.23 -12.45
CA ARG A 37 9.56 -1.95 -12.31
C ARG A 37 8.17 -2.15 -11.74
N LEU A 38 7.40 -3.08 -12.32
CA LEU A 38 6.05 -3.39 -11.87
C LEU A 38 6.04 -3.95 -10.44
N LEU A 39 7.04 -4.74 -10.06
CA LEU A 39 7.20 -5.23 -8.69
C LEU A 39 7.37 -4.08 -7.71
N GLY A 40 8.22 -3.09 -8.01
CA GLY A 40 8.38 -1.90 -7.17
C GLY A 40 7.07 -1.12 -7.04
N GLU A 41 6.38 -0.87 -8.16
CA GLU A 41 5.08 -0.19 -8.16
C GLU A 41 4.02 -0.95 -7.35
N LEU A 42 4.00 -2.28 -7.45
CA LEU A 42 3.07 -3.15 -6.71
C LEU A 42 3.38 -3.14 -5.21
N SER A 43 4.65 -3.24 -4.83
CA SER A 43 5.10 -3.20 -3.43
C SER A 43 4.70 -1.91 -2.73
N THR A 44 4.76 -0.76 -3.41
CA THR A 44 4.30 0.52 -2.84
C THR A 44 2.80 0.50 -2.56
N LEU A 45 1.99 -0.05 -3.47
CA LEU A 45 0.55 -0.19 -3.25
C LEU A 45 0.24 -1.12 -2.09
N MET A 46 0.98 -2.23 -1.96
CA MET A 46 0.84 -3.14 -0.82
C MET A 46 1.24 -2.47 0.49
N ALA A 47 2.33 -1.70 0.51
CA ALA A 47 2.75 -0.98 1.69
C ALA A 47 1.66 -0.03 2.18
N TYR A 48 1.04 0.73 1.28
CA TYR A 48 -0.07 1.64 1.62
C TYR A 48 -1.22 0.90 2.31
N GLU A 49 -1.64 -0.25 1.78
CA GLU A 49 -2.72 -1.05 2.40
C GLU A 49 -2.31 -1.66 3.74
N VAL A 50 -1.08 -2.16 3.87
CA VAL A 50 -0.59 -2.74 5.13
C VAL A 50 -0.46 -1.67 6.22
N THR A 51 -0.13 -0.43 5.87
CA THR A 51 0.02 0.68 6.81
C THR A 51 -1.29 1.40 7.15
N ARG A 52 -2.43 0.95 6.62
CA ARG A 52 -3.74 1.62 6.76
C ARG A 52 -4.17 1.82 8.22
N ASP A 53 -3.91 0.85 9.07
CA ASP A 53 -4.32 0.84 10.47
C ASP A 53 -3.18 1.20 11.44
N MET A 54 -2.10 1.81 10.94
CA MET A 54 -1.01 2.24 11.81
C MET A 54 -1.50 3.31 12.80
N PRO A 55 -1.12 3.22 14.09
CA PRO A 55 -1.49 4.22 15.07
C PRO A 55 -0.90 5.58 14.70
N THR A 56 -1.62 6.65 15.07
CA THR A 56 -1.22 8.03 14.81
C THR A 56 -1.45 8.91 16.02
N GLN A 57 -0.66 9.95 16.17
CA GLN A 57 -0.80 10.94 17.25
C GLN A 57 -0.89 12.37 16.72
N PRO A 58 -1.62 13.27 17.41
CA PRO A 58 -1.66 14.68 17.07
C PRO A 58 -0.34 15.37 17.42
N ILE A 59 0.11 16.29 16.55
CA ILE A 59 1.27 17.15 16.79
C ILE A 59 0.94 18.58 16.42
N GLU A 60 1.41 19.55 17.20
CA GLU A 60 1.31 20.96 16.85
C GLU A 60 2.44 21.33 15.87
N ILE A 61 2.10 21.97 14.75
CA ILE A 61 3.04 22.44 13.73
C ILE A 61 2.75 23.89 13.35
N GLU A 62 3.79 24.60 12.92
CA GLU A 62 3.65 25.93 12.32
C GLU A 62 3.60 25.81 10.80
N THR A 63 2.52 26.27 10.19
CA THR A 63 2.43 26.43 8.73
C THR A 63 2.82 27.86 8.35
N PRO A 64 3.08 28.15 7.06
CA PRO A 64 3.37 29.51 6.63
C PRO A 64 2.28 30.55 6.94
N LEU A 65 1.07 30.13 7.31
CA LEU A 65 -0.06 31.01 7.61
C LEU A 65 -0.40 31.06 9.11
N GLU A 66 -0.42 29.90 9.79
CA GLU A 66 -0.79 29.79 11.21
C GLU A 66 -0.36 28.45 11.84
N THR A 67 -0.42 28.36 13.16
CA THR A 67 -0.23 27.11 13.92
C THR A 67 -1.46 26.20 13.75
N MET A 68 -1.23 24.91 13.52
CA MET A 68 -2.30 23.92 13.42
C MET A 68 -1.93 22.56 14.02
N SER A 69 -2.94 21.77 14.33
CA SER A 69 -2.78 20.37 14.74
C SER A 69 -2.69 19.46 13.51
N GLY A 70 -1.54 18.81 13.33
CA GLY A 70 -1.29 17.79 12.32
C GLY A 70 -1.34 16.37 12.89
N THR A 71 -1.18 15.37 12.02
CA THR A 71 -1.14 13.96 12.40
C THR A 71 0.18 13.34 11.98
N THR A 72 0.83 12.61 12.89
CA THR A 72 2.04 11.83 12.60
C THR A 72 1.82 10.37 12.96
N ILE A 73 2.56 9.46 12.31
CA ILE A 73 2.58 8.05 12.68
C ILE A 73 3.12 7.92 14.11
N ASP A 74 2.42 7.14 14.93
CA ASP A 74 2.80 6.82 16.30
C ASP A 74 3.90 5.75 16.28
N GLY A 75 5.06 6.14 16.75
CA GLY A 75 6.31 5.43 16.55
C GLY A 75 7.42 6.41 16.83
N LYS A 76 7.89 6.42 18.07
CA LYS A 76 9.00 7.25 18.55
C LYS A 76 10.17 7.33 17.57
#